data_AF-A0A7W0LAR6-F1
#
_entry.id   AF-A0A7W0LAR6-F1
#
_cell.length_a   1.000
_cell.length_b   1.000
_cell.length_c   1.000
_cell.angle_alpha   90.00
_cell.angle_beta   90.00
_cell.angle_gamma   90.00
#
_symmetry.space_group_name_H-M   'P 1'
#
loop_
_entity.id
_entity.type
_entity.pdbx_description
1 polymer ?
#
loop_
_entity_poly.entity_id
_entity_poly.type
_entity_poly.pdbx_seq_one_letter_code
_entity_poly.pdbx_strand_id
1 'polypeptide(L)'
;ARIDPATNKPVAEIYVAAGSYAVAFGEDAVWVTSAEKNVVTRVNPRTNVIDASIEVGSKPRFLTTGEGSVWTINQGDGSVSRIDAKSNKVVATIQCGIPGGGGEISVGDGSVWVTSFEYPITRIDVATNKVVQQFEGPGGDAIRFGHGSVWVSNLRAANVWRIDPKRIIATLPE
;
A
#
# COMPACT_ATOMS: atom_id res chain seq x y z
N ALA A 1 4.42 -19.31 -3.70
CA ALA A 1 4.20 -20.34 -4.75
C ALA A 1 3.07 -19.91 -5.67
N ARG A 2 3.06 -20.40 -6.91
CA ARG A 2 1.90 -20.33 -7.81
C ARG A 2 1.07 -21.59 -7.62
N ILE A 3 -0.21 -21.42 -7.30
CA ILE A 3 -1.14 -22.52 -7.04
C ILE A 3 -2.11 -22.65 -8.20
N ASP A 4 -2.33 -23.88 -8.68
CA ASP A 4 -3.45 -24.17 -9.58
C ASP A 4 -4.75 -24.21 -8.76
N PRO A 5 -5.73 -23.31 -9.03
CA PRO A 5 -6.96 -23.25 -8.25
C PRO A 5 -7.88 -24.46 -8.44
N ALA A 6 -7.73 -25.24 -9.52
CA ALA A 6 -8.52 -26.45 -9.72
C ALA A 6 -8.05 -27.60 -8.83
N THR A 7 -6.75 -27.67 -8.54
CA THR A 7 -6.14 -28.77 -7.79
C THR A 7 -5.62 -28.39 -6.41
N ASN A 8 -5.54 -27.08 -6.11
CA ASN A 8 -4.89 -26.51 -4.93
C ASN A 8 -3.42 -26.94 -4.76
N LYS A 9 -2.74 -27.29 -5.85
CA LYS A 9 -1.33 -27.73 -5.83
C LYS A 9 -0.38 -26.65 -6.32
N PRO A 10 0.85 -26.57 -5.78
CA PRO A 10 1.90 -25.75 -6.36
C PRO A 10 2.25 -26.22 -7.77
N VAL A 11 2.27 -25.27 -8.71
CA VAL A 11 2.72 -25.49 -10.09
C VAL A 11 4.01 -24.72 -10.41
N ALA A 12 4.42 -23.80 -9.53
CA ALA A 12 5.73 -23.15 -9.56
C ALA A 12 6.11 -22.60 -8.17
N GLU A 13 7.40 -22.54 -7.90
CA GLU A 13 7.97 -21.86 -6.75
C GLU A 13 8.78 -20.64 -7.21
N ILE A 14 8.63 -19.53 -6.50
CA ILE A 14 9.32 -18.27 -6.77
C ILE A 14 9.93 -17.83 -5.44
N TYR A 15 11.25 -17.73 -5.40
CA TYR A 15 11.99 -17.38 -4.18
C TYR A 15 12.26 -15.87 -4.17
N VAL A 16 11.45 -15.14 -3.40
CA VAL A 16 11.59 -13.70 -3.16
C VAL A 16 12.52 -13.43 -1.97
N ALA A 17 12.86 -12.17 -1.74
CA ALA A 17 13.62 -11.76 -0.56
C ALA A 17 12.93 -12.20 0.75
N ALA A 18 13.75 -12.62 1.74
CA ALA A 18 13.28 -13.03 3.06
C ALA A 18 12.48 -11.93 3.78
N GLY A 19 11.66 -12.29 4.77
CA GLY A 19 10.82 -11.34 5.48
C GLY A 19 9.73 -10.72 4.62
N SER A 20 9.15 -11.48 3.69
CA SER A 20 8.06 -11.02 2.83
C SER A 20 6.72 -10.96 3.57
N TYR A 21 5.94 -9.89 3.38
CA TYR A 21 4.68 -9.69 4.13
C TYR A 21 3.43 -9.58 3.26
N ALA A 22 3.44 -8.74 2.22
CA ALA A 22 2.27 -8.51 1.38
C ALA A 22 2.56 -8.83 -0.08
N VAL A 23 1.50 -9.22 -0.78
CA VAL A 23 1.50 -9.44 -2.23
C VAL A 23 0.32 -8.72 -2.85
N ALA A 24 0.53 -8.03 -3.97
CA ALA A 24 -0.55 -7.50 -4.80
C ALA A 24 -0.27 -7.78 -6.27
N PHE A 25 -1.35 -7.99 -7.03
CA PHE A 25 -1.30 -8.04 -8.49
C PHE A 25 -1.84 -6.74 -9.05
N GLY A 26 -1.12 -6.15 -10.00
CA GLY A 26 -1.50 -4.93 -10.69
C GLY A 26 -0.34 -4.39 -11.53
N GLU A 27 -0.64 -3.48 -12.45
CA GLU A 27 0.38 -2.91 -13.36
C GLU A 27 1.20 -4.02 -14.07
N ASP A 28 0.51 -5.06 -14.54
CA ASP A 28 1.06 -6.24 -15.25
C ASP A 28 2.08 -7.10 -14.48
N ALA A 29 2.16 -6.97 -13.15
CA ALA A 29 3.08 -7.76 -12.34
C ALA A 29 2.49 -8.17 -10.98
N VAL A 30 3.16 -9.13 -10.34
CA VAL A 30 2.98 -9.45 -8.93
C VAL A 30 4.05 -8.71 -8.14
N TRP A 31 3.65 -7.91 -7.16
CA TRP A 31 4.53 -7.11 -6.33
C TRP A 31 4.56 -7.67 -4.92
N VAL A 32 5.74 -7.82 -4.34
CA VAL A 32 5.92 -8.44 -3.02
C VAL A 32 6.84 -7.58 -2.17
N THR A 33 6.37 -7.17 -0.99
CA THR A 33 7.21 -6.44 -0.02
C THR A 33 8.13 -7.41 0.73
N SER A 34 9.32 -6.95 1.09
CA SER A 34 10.24 -7.59 2.03
C SER A 34 10.69 -6.57 3.07
N ALA A 35 10.18 -6.70 4.30
CA ALA A 35 10.47 -5.75 5.37
C ALA A 35 11.90 -5.90 5.91
N GLU A 36 12.45 -7.11 5.88
CA GLU A 36 13.82 -7.38 6.33
C GLU A 36 14.89 -6.83 5.39
N LYS A 37 14.56 -6.71 4.09
CA LYS A 37 15.51 -6.25 3.07
C LYS A 37 15.23 -4.84 2.55
N ASN A 38 14.15 -4.20 2.99
CA ASN A 38 13.71 -2.88 2.52
C ASN A 38 13.51 -2.82 1.00
N VAL A 39 12.90 -3.88 0.43
CA VAL A 39 12.64 -3.95 -1.02
C VAL A 39 11.19 -4.30 -1.34
N VAL A 40 10.76 -3.87 -2.53
CA VAL A 40 9.61 -4.42 -3.24
C VAL A 40 10.12 -5.22 -4.45
N THR A 41 9.75 -6.49 -4.52
CA THR A 41 10.10 -7.41 -5.62
C THR A 41 9.00 -7.41 -6.67
N ARG A 42 9.37 -7.30 -7.95
CA ARG A 42 8.49 -7.48 -9.10
C ARG A 42 8.65 -8.88 -9.67
N VAL A 43 7.55 -9.62 -9.76
CA VAL A 43 7.49 -10.96 -10.33
C VAL A 43 6.61 -10.95 -11.58
N ASN A 44 7.13 -11.50 -12.67
CA ASN A 44 6.39 -11.71 -13.90
C ASN A 44 5.44 -12.90 -13.75
N PRO A 45 4.11 -12.71 -13.79
CA PRO A 45 3.16 -13.80 -13.58
C PRO A 45 3.07 -14.77 -14.77
N ARG A 46 3.57 -14.39 -15.95
CA ARG A 46 3.58 -15.26 -17.14
C ARG A 46 4.75 -16.24 -17.08
N THR A 47 5.93 -15.77 -16.66
CA THR A 47 7.17 -16.56 -16.68
C THR A 47 7.59 -17.07 -15.30
N ASN A 48 6.98 -16.58 -14.22
CA ASN A 48 7.36 -16.83 -12.82
C ASN A 48 8.78 -16.32 -12.47
N VAL A 49 9.33 -15.38 -13.24
CA VAL A 49 10.67 -14.80 -13.03
C VAL A 49 10.57 -13.50 -12.24
N ILE A 50 11.59 -13.20 -11.42
CA ILE A 50 11.76 -11.90 -10.77
C ILE A 50 12.36 -10.93 -11.79
N ASP A 51 11.61 -9.90 -12.15
CA ASP A 51 12.04 -8.87 -13.11
C ASP A 51 12.86 -7.76 -12.43
N ALA A 52 12.57 -7.47 -11.15
CA ALA A 52 13.24 -6.40 -10.41
C ALA A 52 13.16 -6.60 -8.88
N SER A 53 14.16 -6.07 -8.17
CA SER A 53 14.14 -5.83 -6.72
C SER A 53 14.43 -4.36 -6.49
N ILE A 54 13.48 -3.64 -5.90
CA ILE A 54 13.46 -2.17 -5.85
C ILE A 54 13.59 -1.74 -4.39
N GLU A 55 14.67 -1.03 -4.07
CA GLU A 55 14.87 -0.46 -2.73
C GLU A 55 13.83 0.62 -2.44
N VAL A 56 13.24 0.57 -1.24
CA VAL A 56 12.23 1.50 -0.74
C VAL A 56 12.58 1.96 0.68
N GLY A 57 11.67 2.68 1.34
CA GLY A 57 11.87 3.09 2.74
C GLY A 57 11.93 1.92 3.73
N SER A 58 12.11 2.24 5.00
CA SER A 58 12.40 1.25 6.04
C SER A 58 11.20 0.35 6.36
N LYS A 59 11.42 -0.97 6.40
CA LYS A 59 10.44 -2.01 6.73
C LYS A 59 9.13 -1.88 5.93
N PRO A 60 9.17 -1.98 4.59
CA PRO A 60 7.97 -1.96 3.76
C PRO A 60 7.08 -3.16 4.10
N ARG A 61 5.80 -2.93 4.39
CA ARG A 61 4.88 -4.02 4.77
C ARG A 61 3.70 -4.14 3.83
N PHE A 62 2.77 -3.19 3.88
CA PHE A 62 1.56 -3.22 3.06
C PHE A 62 1.79 -2.45 1.76
N LEU A 63 1.26 -2.97 0.66
CA LEU A 63 1.37 -2.36 -0.65
C LEU A 63 0.05 -2.41 -1.42
N THR A 64 -0.12 -1.48 -2.35
CA THR A 64 -1.21 -1.48 -3.31
C THR A 64 -0.71 -0.98 -4.67
N THR A 65 -1.54 -1.15 -5.70
CA THR A 65 -1.23 -0.73 -7.08
C THR A 65 -2.36 0.14 -7.61
N GLY A 66 -2.02 1.14 -8.42
CA GLY A 66 -2.97 2.02 -9.07
C GLY A 66 -2.32 3.32 -9.51
N GLU A 67 -2.98 4.02 -10.44
CA GLU A 67 -2.48 5.28 -11.03
C GLU A 67 -1.08 5.11 -11.68
N GLY A 68 -0.83 3.93 -12.30
CA GLY A 68 0.44 3.61 -12.96
C GLY A 68 1.60 3.34 -11.99
N SER A 69 1.30 3.13 -10.71
CA SER A 69 2.32 3.06 -9.65
C SER A 69 2.02 1.94 -8.65
N VAL A 70 3.08 1.54 -7.95
CA VAL A 70 3.00 0.71 -6.75
C VAL A 70 3.31 1.58 -5.55
N TRP A 71 2.50 1.48 -4.51
CA TRP A 71 2.61 2.28 -3.31
C TRP A 71 2.81 1.34 -2.12
N THR A 72 3.79 1.62 -1.27
CA THR A 72 4.06 0.80 -0.07
C THR A 72 4.21 1.66 1.16
N ILE A 73 3.61 1.22 2.28
CA ILE A 73 3.83 1.82 3.60
C ILE A 73 5.14 1.26 4.16
N ASN A 74 6.03 2.16 4.56
CA ASN A 74 7.32 1.87 5.18
C ASN A 74 7.16 2.00 6.70
N GLN A 75 6.92 0.89 7.38
CA GLN A 75 6.57 0.86 8.80
C GLN A 75 7.73 1.24 9.73
N GLY A 76 8.97 1.21 9.24
CA GLY A 76 10.15 1.53 10.02
C GLY A 76 10.36 3.03 10.19
N ASP A 77 9.98 3.84 9.21
CA ASP A 77 10.16 5.30 9.21
C ASP A 77 8.84 6.08 9.08
N GLY A 78 7.72 5.40 8.82
CA GLY A 78 6.40 6.03 8.69
C GLY A 78 6.22 6.79 7.37
N SER A 79 7.00 6.48 6.35
CA SER A 79 6.87 7.04 5.01
C SER A 79 6.04 6.14 4.07
N VAL A 80 5.67 6.67 2.90
CA VAL A 80 5.12 5.90 1.78
C VAL A 80 6.03 6.04 0.59
N SER A 81 6.47 4.92 0.01
CA SER A 81 7.22 4.92 -1.25
C SER A 81 6.28 4.73 -2.43
N ARG A 82 6.48 5.52 -3.50
CA ARG A 82 5.83 5.39 -4.80
C ARG A 82 6.83 4.88 -5.81
N ILE A 83 6.54 3.74 -6.41
CA ILE A 83 7.32 3.12 -7.48
C ILE A 83 6.56 3.31 -8.79
N ASP A 84 7.22 3.84 -9.80
CA ASP A 84 6.71 3.83 -11.17
C ASP A 84 6.77 2.41 -11.73
N ALA A 85 5.61 1.85 -12.09
CA ALA A 85 5.51 0.44 -12.45
C ALA A 85 6.10 0.11 -13.83
N LYS A 86 6.35 1.10 -14.68
CA LYS A 86 6.98 0.90 -15.99
C LYS A 86 8.50 0.86 -15.88
N SER A 87 9.08 1.79 -15.14
CA SER A 87 10.52 1.97 -15.01
C SER A 87 11.15 1.22 -13.84
N ASN A 88 10.34 0.70 -12.91
CA ASN A 88 10.80 0.04 -11.67
C ASN A 88 11.63 0.98 -10.77
N LYS A 89 11.34 2.28 -10.79
CA LYS A 89 12.05 3.29 -10.00
C LYS A 89 11.15 3.86 -8.92
N VAL A 90 11.71 4.09 -7.73
CA VAL A 90 11.06 4.94 -6.74
C VAL A 90 11.07 6.38 -7.26
N VAL A 91 9.88 6.92 -7.49
CA VAL A 91 9.66 8.29 -7.99
C VAL A 91 9.27 9.27 -6.89
N ALA A 92 8.88 8.78 -5.71
CA ALA A 92 8.66 9.59 -4.51
C ALA A 92 8.81 8.76 -3.23
N THR A 93 9.28 9.41 -2.17
CA THR A 93 9.19 8.94 -0.78
C THR A 93 8.52 10.04 0.05
N ILE A 94 7.32 9.75 0.56
CA ILE A 94 6.40 10.73 1.11
C ILE A 94 6.38 10.56 2.63
N GLN A 95 6.85 11.58 3.34
CA GLN A 95 6.89 11.57 4.80
C GLN A 95 5.47 11.76 5.34
N CYS A 96 4.93 10.70 5.95
CA CYS A 96 3.57 10.68 6.48
C CYS A 96 3.55 10.73 8.01
N GLY A 97 4.67 10.42 8.67
CA GLY A 97 4.79 10.45 10.13
C GLY A 97 3.98 9.35 10.82
N ILE A 98 3.87 8.18 10.19
CA ILE A 98 3.04 7.06 10.65
C ILE A 98 3.85 5.76 10.89
N PRO A 99 4.97 5.78 11.64
CA PRO A 99 5.77 4.58 11.88
C PRO A 99 4.99 3.57 12.74
N GLY A 100 5.37 2.29 12.70
CA GLY A 100 4.74 1.26 13.56
C GLY A 100 4.06 0.14 12.77
N GLY A 101 3.39 -0.76 13.49
CA GLY A 101 2.82 -1.98 12.94
C GLY A 101 1.33 -1.89 12.59
N GLY A 102 0.87 -2.79 11.73
CA GLY A 102 -0.54 -2.88 11.31
C GLY A 102 -0.98 -1.83 10.28
N GLY A 103 -2.26 -1.85 9.94
CA GLY A 103 -2.84 -0.94 8.96
C GLY A 103 -2.80 -1.47 7.53
N GLU A 104 -3.09 -0.58 6.57
CA GLU A 104 -3.22 -0.95 5.16
C GLU A 104 -3.19 0.30 4.26
N ILE A 105 -3.03 0.09 2.96
CA ILE A 105 -2.98 1.14 1.92
C ILE A 105 -3.94 0.82 0.77
N SER A 106 -4.60 1.84 0.23
CA SER A 106 -5.50 1.72 -0.93
C SER A 106 -5.39 2.95 -1.83
N VAL A 107 -5.61 2.77 -3.13
CA VAL A 107 -5.63 3.85 -4.12
C VAL A 107 -7.06 4.05 -4.63
N GLY A 108 -7.48 5.30 -4.77
CA GLY A 108 -8.73 5.67 -5.42
C GLY A 108 -9.12 7.13 -5.22
N ASP A 109 -9.96 7.64 -6.12
CA ASP A 109 -10.37 9.06 -6.18
C ASP A 109 -9.16 10.03 -6.29
N GLY A 110 -8.16 9.66 -7.11
CA GLY A 110 -6.93 10.45 -7.27
C GLY A 110 -6.09 10.55 -5.99
N SER A 111 -6.28 9.63 -5.05
CA SER A 111 -5.59 9.65 -3.76
C SER A 111 -5.11 8.27 -3.34
N VAL A 112 -4.09 8.26 -2.50
CA VAL A 112 -3.66 7.11 -1.72
C VAL A 112 -4.15 7.31 -0.29
N TRP A 113 -4.83 6.30 0.23
CA TRP A 113 -5.39 6.26 1.57
C TRP A 113 -4.63 5.26 2.41
N VAL A 114 -4.09 5.71 3.52
CA VAL A 114 -3.31 4.90 4.44
C VAL A 114 -3.97 4.89 5.80
N THR A 115 -4.01 3.73 6.44
CA THR A 115 -4.40 3.59 7.83
C THR A 115 -3.30 2.89 8.61
N SER A 116 -3.19 3.20 9.90
CA SER A 116 -2.29 2.57 10.88
C SER A 116 -2.95 2.65 12.27
N PHE A 117 -2.65 1.70 13.16
CA PHE A 117 -3.42 1.50 14.41
C PHE A 117 -3.33 2.63 15.44
N GLU A 118 -2.24 3.39 15.41
CA GLU A 118 -1.92 4.44 16.38
C GLU A 118 -1.94 5.84 15.76
N TYR A 119 -2.14 5.92 14.43
CA TYR A 119 -1.99 7.16 13.69
C TYR A 119 -3.24 7.47 12.89
N PRO A 120 -3.48 8.76 12.60
CA PRO A 120 -4.49 9.20 11.66
C PRO A 120 -4.52 8.41 10.35
N ILE A 121 -5.74 8.22 9.84
CA ILE A 121 -5.91 7.92 8.42
C ILE A 121 -5.25 9.07 7.65
N THR A 122 -4.39 8.73 6.69
CA THR A 122 -3.62 9.70 5.91
C THR A 122 -4.05 9.63 4.44
N ARG A 123 -4.37 10.78 3.85
CA ARG A 123 -4.69 10.95 2.43
C ARG A 123 -3.53 11.65 1.74
N ILE A 124 -3.02 11.01 0.70
CA ILE A 124 -1.94 11.52 -0.15
C ILE A 124 -2.54 11.77 -1.54
N ASP A 125 -2.28 12.95 -2.10
CA ASP A 125 -2.65 13.28 -3.48
C ASP A 125 -1.65 12.67 -4.47
N VAL A 126 -2.16 11.92 -5.46
CA VAL A 126 -1.30 11.18 -6.41
C VAL A 126 -0.65 12.07 -7.46
N ALA A 127 -1.21 13.26 -7.72
CA ALA A 127 -0.64 14.18 -8.70
C ALA A 127 0.59 14.92 -8.13
N THR A 128 0.54 15.25 -6.84
CA THR A 128 1.54 16.09 -6.16
C THR A 128 2.47 15.31 -5.23
N ASN A 129 2.14 14.05 -4.90
CA ASN A 129 2.84 13.25 -3.89
C ASN A 129 2.88 13.93 -2.50
N LYS A 130 1.85 14.70 -2.17
CA LYS A 130 1.75 15.41 -0.89
C LYS A 130 0.70 14.76 -0.01
N VAL A 131 0.98 14.68 1.28
CA VAL A 131 -0.07 14.48 2.29
C VAL A 131 -0.97 15.71 2.24
N VAL A 132 -2.21 15.51 1.83
CA VAL A 132 -3.22 16.57 1.74
C VAL A 132 -4.15 16.58 2.94
N GLN A 133 -4.17 15.48 3.70
CA GLN A 133 -5.01 15.37 4.88
C GLN A 133 -4.59 14.24 5.82
N GLN A 134 -4.75 14.50 7.12
CA GLN A 134 -4.79 13.49 8.16
C GLN A 134 -6.07 13.69 8.99
N PHE A 135 -6.75 12.60 9.32
CA PHE A 135 -7.99 12.62 10.12
C PHE A 135 -7.66 12.69 11.63
N GLU A 136 -8.66 12.94 12.46
CA GLU A 136 -8.46 12.90 13.91
C GLU A 136 -8.51 11.47 14.46
N GLY A 137 -7.65 11.20 15.45
CA GLY A 137 -7.61 9.93 16.18
C GLY A 137 -6.89 8.79 15.45
N PRO A 138 -6.86 7.60 16.06
CA PRO A 138 -6.22 6.43 15.47
C PRO A 138 -7.03 5.89 14.29
N GLY A 139 -6.32 5.39 13.29
CA GLY A 139 -6.91 4.70 12.15
C GLY A 139 -7.43 3.31 12.48
N GLY A 140 -7.89 2.63 11.43
CA GLY A 140 -8.30 1.23 11.43
C GLY A 140 -7.24 0.28 10.89
N ASP A 141 -7.66 -0.93 10.54
CA ASP A 141 -6.79 -1.97 9.98
C ASP A 141 -6.86 -2.01 8.46
N ALA A 142 -7.96 -2.55 7.93
CA ALA A 142 -8.17 -2.68 6.51
C ALA A 142 -8.75 -1.38 5.94
N ILE A 143 -8.25 -0.96 4.78
CA ILE A 143 -8.76 0.20 4.05
C ILE A 143 -8.94 -0.15 2.57
N ARG A 144 -10.10 0.19 2.01
CA ARG A 144 -10.41 -0.03 0.60
C ARG A 144 -11.18 1.13 0.01
N PHE A 145 -10.72 1.61 -1.14
CA PHE A 145 -11.55 2.43 -2.00
C PHE A 145 -12.45 1.56 -2.88
N GLY A 146 -13.75 1.87 -2.92
CA GLY A 146 -14.73 1.16 -3.73
C GLY A 146 -16.10 1.84 -3.68
N HIS A 147 -16.84 1.77 -4.79
CA HIS A 147 -18.16 2.42 -4.91
C HIS A 147 -18.15 3.92 -4.57
N GLY A 148 -17.07 4.62 -4.94
CA GLY A 148 -16.92 6.06 -4.69
C GLY A 148 -16.76 6.43 -3.21
N SER A 149 -16.33 5.50 -2.36
CA SER A 149 -16.11 5.72 -0.93
C SER A 149 -14.89 4.96 -0.45
N VAL A 150 -14.31 5.44 0.64
CA VAL A 150 -13.27 4.72 1.39
C VAL A 150 -13.95 3.98 2.53
N TRP A 151 -13.69 2.69 2.61
CA TRP A 151 -14.21 1.79 3.65
C TRP A 151 -13.06 1.39 4.56
N VAL A 152 -13.23 1.61 5.86
CA VAL A 152 -12.19 1.33 6.87
C VAL A 152 -12.74 0.41 7.94
N SER A 153 -12.06 -0.69 8.24
CA SER A 153 -12.41 -1.51 9.40
C SER A 153 -11.96 -0.82 10.68
N ASN A 154 -12.92 -0.47 11.52
CA ASN A 154 -12.65 0.10 12.84
C ASN A 154 -12.76 -1.01 13.89
N LEU A 155 -11.62 -1.62 14.17
CA LEU A 155 -11.50 -2.72 15.13
C LEU A 155 -11.94 -2.32 16.55
N ARG A 156 -11.76 -1.04 16.92
CA ARG A 156 -12.01 -0.55 18.28
C ARG A 156 -13.50 -0.39 18.58
N ALA A 157 -14.28 0.02 17.59
CA ALA A 157 -15.73 0.19 17.75
C ALA A 157 -16.55 -0.94 17.11
N ALA A 158 -15.89 -2.02 16.66
CA ALA A 158 -16.53 -3.15 15.99
C ALA A 158 -17.49 -2.73 14.85
N ASN A 159 -17.08 -1.74 14.06
CA ASN A 159 -17.86 -1.23 12.94
C ASN A 159 -16.98 -0.96 11.71
N VAL A 160 -17.62 -0.55 10.61
CA VAL A 160 -16.94 -0.10 9.40
C VAL A 160 -17.25 1.38 9.20
N TRP A 161 -16.21 2.17 9.00
CA TRP A 161 -16.37 3.56 8.58
C TRP A 161 -16.50 3.65 7.07
N ARG A 162 -17.45 4.47 6.63
CA ARG A 162 -17.56 4.90 5.24
C ARG A 162 -17.20 6.37 5.17
N ILE A 163 -16.13 6.69 4.46
CA ILE A 163 -15.65 8.04 4.25
C ILE A 163 -15.96 8.42 2.80
N ASP A 164 -16.70 9.52 2.62
CA ASP A 164 -16.97 10.11 1.31
C ASP A 164 -15.81 11.04 0.94
N PRO A 165 -14.95 10.69 -0.02
CA PRO A 165 -13.71 11.42 -0.30
C PRO A 165 -13.95 12.85 -0.86
N LYS A 166 -15.18 13.14 -1.29
CA LYS A 166 -15.61 14.45 -1.83
C LYS A 166 -16.21 15.36 -0.78
N ARG A 167 -16.72 14.79 0.31
CA ARG A 167 -17.31 15.54 1.44
C ARG A 167 -16.34 15.79 2.57
N ILE A 168 -15.09 15.40 2.40
CA ILE A 168 -14.06 15.81 3.33
C ILE A 168 -13.76 17.28 3.03
N ILE A 169 -14.40 18.14 3.82
CA ILE A 169 -14.34 19.58 3.69
C ILE A 169 -12.88 20.02 3.68
N ALA A 170 -12.58 20.99 2.82
CA ALA A 170 -11.38 21.83 2.88
C ALA A 170 -11.31 22.53 4.25
N THR A 171 -10.92 21.82 5.29
CA THR A 171 -10.39 22.40 6.52
C THR A 171 -8.88 22.37 6.37
N LEU A 172 -8.36 23.42 5.75
CA LEU A 172 -6.96 23.78 5.93
C LEU A 172 -6.74 23.98 7.45
N PRO A 173 -5.61 23.52 8.00
CA PRO A 173 -5.20 23.94 9.35
C PRO A 173 -5.08 25.46 9.36
N GLU A 174 -5.59 26.10 10.42
CA GLU A 174 -5.23 27.48 10.77
C GLU A 174 -3.72 27.62 11.04
#